data_AF-J2K5B8-F1
#
_entry.id   AF-J2K5B8-F1
#
_cell.length_a   1.000
_cell.length_b   1.000
_cell.length_c   1.000
_cell.angle_alpha   90.00
_cell.angle_beta   90.00
_cell.angle_gamma   90.00
#
_symmetry.space_group_name_H-M   'P 1'
#
loop_
_entity.id
_entity.type
_entity.pdbx_description
1 polymer ?
#
loop_
_entity_poly.entity_id
_entity_poly.type
_entity_poly.pdbx_seq_one_letter_code
_entity_poly.pdbx_strand_id
1 'polypeptide(L)'
;MSRTPPAPEGRARAALPVLALVMASAVFLVSGCGGAGEPKSAGPTPAASAPKQLWTPRKPPPPLGEPNSELNDGVPSPVRGLPRVPSDDIHRVSALAVAKARLTTMTSPLDEEGTDEKIKNCTALGRNPCPVKAPEYRDLNGDGKDELLLGIASGPYFLFLWAFTVNHGQVTLIMDEAERPRSVKLSGRDVIVQEPADRGYDIRRVYSWDKREHAMNERTFEYVESSRK
;
A
#
# COMPACT_ATOMS: atom_id res chain seq x y z
N MET A 1 -16.00 72.65 -60.93
CA MET A 1 -17.01 73.74 -60.97
C MET A 1 -18.36 73.10 -61.27
N SER A 2 -19.48 73.80 -61.02
CA SER A 2 -20.73 73.57 -61.76
C SER A 2 -21.64 72.42 -61.27
N ARG A 3 -22.96 72.59 -61.13
CA ARG A 3 -23.81 73.61 -60.47
C ARG A 3 -25.16 72.88 -60.23
N THR A 4 -25.67 72.90 -59.00
CA THR A 4 -26.97 72.37 -58.51
C THR A 4 -28.17 72.97 -59.28
N PRO A 5 -29.41 72.39 -59.34
CA PRO A 5 -30.29 71.77 -58.29
C PRO A 5 -31.01 70.47 -58.83
N PRO A 6 -32.19 69.93 -58.39
CA PRO A 6 -33.24 70.33 -57.40
C PRO A 6 -33.79 69.20 -56.47
N ALA A 7 -34.89 69.48 -55.73
CA ALA A 7 -35.72 68.51 -54.99
C ALA A 7 -36.94 68.04 -55.81
N PRO A 8 -37.51 66.83 -55.57
CA PRO A 8 -38.84 66.74 -54.93
C PRO A 8 -39.11 65.46 -54.08
N GLU A 9 -40.38 65.33 -53.66
CA GLU A 9 -41.08 64.49 -52.67
C GLU A 9 -41.04 62.94 -52.80
N GLY A 10 -41.38 62.25 -51.68
CA GLY A 10 -42.15 61.00 -51.75
C GLY A 10 -41.97 59.94 -50.63
N ARG A 11 -42.96 59.84 -49.74
CA ARG A 11 -43.63 58.61 -49.21
C ARG A 11 -42.86 57.48 -48.45
N ALA A 12 -43.22 57.37 -47.17
CA ALA A 12 -43.44 56.20 -46.30
C ALA A 12 -42.81 54.81 -46.64
N ARG A 13 -42.18 54.19 -45.62
CA ARG A 13 -42.43 52.79 -45.22
C ARG A 13 -41.84 52.46 -43.84
N ALA A 14 -42.63 51.70 -43.10
CA ALA A 14 -42.37 51.19 -41.77
C ALA A 14 -41.31 50.08 -41.76
N ALA A 15 -40.55 50.01 -40.65
CA ALA A 15 -39.99 48.77 -40.13
C ALA A 15 -39.91 48.89 -38.60
N LEU A 16 -40.77 48.13 -37.93
CA LEU A 16 -40.69 47.70 -36.53
C LEU A 16 -39.67 46.54 -36.41
N PRO A 17 -39.26 46.05 -35.22
CA PRO A 17 -39.35 46.64 -33.88
C PRO A 17 -38.12 46.36 -32.97
N VAL A 18 -38.26 46.77 -31.71
CA VAL A 18 -37.66 46.19 -30.47
C VAL A 18 -36.24 46.61 -30.10
N LEU A 19 -36.15 47.62 -29.24
CA LEU A 19 -35.50 47.44 -27.93
C LEU A 19 -36.05 48.48 -26.94
N ALA A 20 -37.14 48.11 -26.26
CA ALA A 20 -37.74 48.89 -25.20
C ALA A 20 -37.78 48.07 -23.92
N LEU A 21 -37.70 48.76 -22.79
CA LEU A 21 -37.85 48.31 -21.41
C LEU A 21 -36.62 47.67 -20.75
N VAL A 22 -35.60 48.51 -20.53
CA VAL A 22 -34.95 48.56 -19.22
C VAL A 22 -35.98 49.19 -18.27
N MET A 23 -36.57 48.42 -17.36
CA MET A 23 -37.27 48.82 -16.10
C MET A 23 -38.32 47.77 -15.71
N ALA A 24 -37.89 46.57 -15.28
CA ALA A 24 -38.73 45.64 -14.50
C ALA A 24 -37.87 44.48 -13.95
N SER A 25 -37.05 44.74 -12.93
CA SER A 25 -36.47 43.66 -12.10
C SER A 25 -35.85 44.22 -10.82
N ALA A 26 -36.59 45.08 -10.12
CA ALA A 26 -36.49 45.14 -8.68
C ALA A 26 -37.35 44.00 -8.11
N VAL A 27 -36.86 43.33 -7.06
CA VAL A 27 -37.45 42.19 -6.34
C VAL A 27 -37.10 40.82 -6.96
N PHE A 28 -36.08 40.15 -6.38
CA PHE A 28 -35.96 38.70 -6.09
C PHE A 28 -34.48 38.31 -5.87
N LEU A 29 -33.81 38.94 -4.89
CA LEU A 29 -32.48 38.50 -4.41
C LEU A 29 -32.52 38.06 -2.94
N VAL A 30 -33.57 37.33 -2.55
CA VAL A 30 -33.64 36.69 -1.22
C VAL A 30 -34.24 35.30 -1.35
N SER A 31 -33.54 34.40 -2.05
CA SER A 31 -33.76 32.95 -1.92
C SER A 31 -32.48 32.21 -2.32
N GLY A 32 -31.44 32.35 -1.50
CA GLY A 32 -30.13 31.74 -1.72
C GLY A 32 -29.52 31.10 -0.47
N CYS A 33 -30.32 30.73 0.54
CA CYS A 33 -29.90 29.85 1.64
C CYS A 33 -31.05 28.90 2.00
N GLY A 34 -31.65 28.26 0.99
CA GLY A 34 -32.62 27.19 1.19
C GLY A 34 -31.91 25.84 1.15
N GLY A 35 -31.37 25.40 2.29
CA GLY A 35 -30.96 24.02 2.53
C GLY A 35 -29.64 23.60 1.90
N ALA A 36 -28.51 24.02 2.47
CA ALA A 36 -27.36 23.11 2.51
C ALA A 36 -27.82 21.95 3.40
N GLY A 37 -28.09 20.78 2.82
CA GLY A 37 -28.53 19.61 3.57
C GLY A 37 -27.63 19.36 4.77
N GLU A 38 -28.22 18.99 5.91
CA GLU A 38 -27.47 18.74 7.14
C GLU A 38 -26.31 17.77 6.87
N PRO A 39 -25.12 17.98 7.47
CA PRO A 39 -24.01 17.07 7.34
C PRO A 39 -24.44 15.65 7.69
N LYS A 40 -24.50 14.77 6.69
CA LYS A 40 -24.78 13.36 6.91
C LYS A 40 -23.54 12.69 7.47
N SER A 41 -23.69 11.98 8.58
CA SER A 41 -22.62 11.14 9.12
C SER A 41 -22.18 10.14 8.04
N ALA A 42 -20.87 10.06 7.79
CA ALA A 42 -20.28 9.03 6.94
C ALA A 42 -20.20 7.66 7.65
N GLY A 43 -20.86 7.52 8.81
CA GLY A 43 -20.73 6.40 9.70
C GLY A 43 -19.50 6.52 10.61
N PRO A 44 -19.25 5.49 11.45
CA PRO A 44 -18.11 5.46 12.35
C PRO A 44 -16.79 5.56 11.58
N THR A 45 -15.96 6.54 11.91
CA THR A 45 -14.57 6.56 11.46
C THR A 45 -13.76 5.62 12.35
N PRO A 46 -13.06 4.62 11.79
CA PRO A 46 -12.14 3.79 12.57
C PRO A 46 -11.12 4.67 13.30
N ALA A 47 -10.85 4.36 14.57
CA ALA A 47 -9.83 5.07 15.32
C ALA A 47 -8.47 4.91 14.63
N ALA A 48 -7.80 6.03 14.36
CA ALA A 48 -6.44 6.02 13.83
C ALA A 48 -5.52 5.36 14.87
N SER A 49 -4.94 4.21 14.51
CA SER A 49 -3.92 3.55 15.32
C SER A 49 -2.55 3.86 14.74
N ALA A 50 -1.59 4.19 15.60
CA ALA A 50 -0.22 4.36 15.17
C ALA A 50 0.32 3.05 14.57
N PRO A 51 1.19 3.10 13.54
CA PRO A 51 1.81 1.90 13.01
C PRO A 51 2.56 1.12 14.10
N LYS A 52 2.32 -0.19 14.19
CA LYS A 52 3.06 -1.08 15.08
C LYS A 52 4.45 -1.32 14.50
N GLN A 53 5.49 -0.90 15.21
CA GLN A 53 6.87 -1.26 14.87
C GLN A 53 7.06 -2.77 15.06
N LEU A 54 7.47 -3.48 14.00
CA LEU A 54 7.74 -4.92 14.06
C LEU A 54 9.23 -5.19 14.29
N TRP A 55 10.04 -4.81 13.31
CA TRP A 55 11.46 -5.18 13.29
C TRP A 55 12.32 -3.98 12.95
N THR A 56 13.42 -3.86 13.68
CA THR A 56 14.49 -2.92 13.43
C THR A 56 15.76 -3.76 13.30
N PRO A 57 16.40 -3.81 12.13
CA PRO A 57 17.67 -4.53 12.00
C PRO A 57 18.73 -3.91 12.90
N ARG A 58 19.69 -4.74 13.31
CA ARG A 58 20.72 -4.35 14.28
C ARG A 58 21.64 -3.26 13.77
N LYS A 59 21.89 -3.25 12.45
CA LYS A 59 22.70 -2.25 11.77
C LYS A 59 21.87 -1.65 10.65
N PRO A 60 21.71 -0.32 10.59
CA PRO A 60 21.08 0.30 9.44
C PRO A 60 21.95 0.03 8.20
N PRO A 61 21.34 -0.33 7.06
CA PRO A 61 22.07 -0.47 5.82
C PRO A 61 22.70 0.86 5.38
N PRO A 62 23.79 0.82 4.60
CA PRO A 62 24.20 1.99 3.84
C PRO A 62 23.09 2.37 2.83
N PRO A 63 23.00 3.64 2.40
CA PRO A 63 22.08 4.06 1.35
C PRO A 63 22.14 3.16 0.11
N LEU A 64 20.96 2.82 -0.42
CA LEU A 64 20.85 2.12 -1.70
C LEU A 64 21.35 3.02 -2.86
N GLY A 65 22.12 2.42 -3.78
CA GLY A 65 22.13 2.87 -5.18
C GLY A 65 20.84 2.39 -5.87
N GLU A 66 20.54 2.92 -7.07
CA GLU A 66 19.27 2.73 -7.80
C GLU A 66 18.65 1.32 -7.69
N PRO A 67 17.31 1.21 -7.58
CA PRO A 67 16.63 -0.03 -7.19
C PRO A 67 16.92 -1.18 -8.16
N ASN A 68 17.42 -2.30 -7.64
CA ASN A 68 17.48 -3.57 -8.37
C ASN A 68 16.07 -4.18 -8.37
N SER A 69 15.32 -3.99 -9.46
CA SER A 69 13.91 -4.34 -9.60
C SER A 69 13.66 -5.79 -10.04
N GLU A 70 14.51 -6.74 -9.66
CA GLU A 70 14.33 -8.14 -10.07
C GLU A 70 14.35 -9.11 -8.88
N LEU A 71 13.33 -9.03 -8.03
CA LEU A 71 12.78 -10.18 -7.31
C LEU A 71 11.27 -9.97 -7.26
N ASN A 72 10.58 -10.52 -8.26
CA ASN A 72 9.12 -10.49 -8.31
C ASN A 72 8.64 -11.87 -8.75
N ASP A 73 8.46 -12.75 -7.79
CA ASP A 73 7.64 -13.94 -7.94
C ASP A 73 6.48 -13.90 -6.94
N GLY A 74 5.86 -12.71 -6.78
CA GLY A 74 4.63 -12.40 -6.04
C GLY A 74 3.37 -13.19 -6.48
N VAL A 75 3.56 -14.33 -7.12
CA VAL A 75 2.54 -15.33 -7.40
C VAL A 75 2.31 -16.16 -6.15
N PRO A 76 1.08 -16.20 -5.61
CA PRO A 76 0.79 -17.04 -4.46
C PRO A 76 1.10 -18.50 -4.73
N SER A 77 1.83 -19.13 -3.83
CA SER A 77 2.31 -20.50 -4.02
C SER A 77 2.08 -21.38 -2.80
N PRO A 78 1.50 -22.58 -2.95
CA PRO A 78 1.32 -23.50 -1.84
C PRO A 78 2.66 -23.96 -1.25
N VAL A 79 2.79 -23.88 0.07
CA VAL A 79 3.95 -24.38 0.79
C VAL A 79 3.81 -25.90 0.95
N ARG A 80 4.73 -26.64 0.33
CA ARG A 80 4.75 -28.11 0.38
C ARG A 80 5.32 -28.61 1.71
N GLY A 81 4.98 -29.85 2.09
CA GLY A 81 5.53 -30.50 3.28
C GLY A 81 4.86 -30.13 4.60
N LEU A 82 3.81 -29.31 4.57
CA LEU A 82 2.97 -29.00 5.73
C LEU A 82 1.68 -29.82 5.73
N PRO A 83 1.12 -30.15 6.91
CA PRO A 83 -0.19 -30.78 6.99
C PRO A 83 -1.28 -29.82 6.46
N ARG A 84 -2.41 -30.40 6.04
CA ARG A 84 -3.61 -29.63 5.75
C ARG A 84 -4.14 -28.96 7.03
N VAL A 85 -4.79 -27.82 6.86
CA VAL A 85 -5.34 -26.98 7.94
C VAL A 85 -6.83 -26.76 7.70
N PRO A 86 -7.70 -27.73 8.02
CA PRO A 86 -9.12 -27.66 7.65
C PRO A 86 -9.89 -26.47 8.23
N SER A 87 -9.38 -25.85 9.29
CA SER A 87 -9.97 -24.66 9.91
C SER A 87 -9.69 -23.36 9.15
N ASP A 88 -8.77 -23.40 8.18
CA ASP A 88 -8.22 -22.22 7.51
C ASP A 88 -7.66 -21.18 8.52
N ASP A 89 -7.15 -21.67 9.66
CA ASP A 89 -6.60 -20.85 10.74
C ASP A 89 -5.09 -21.07 10.82
N ILE A 90 -4.30 -20.08 10.41
CA ILE A 90 -2.83 -20.19 10.34
C ILE A 90 -2.20 -20.41 11.72
N HIS A 91 -2.87 -20.05 12.82
CA HIS A 91 -2.39 -20.29 14.19
C HIS A 91 -2.33 -21.78 14.53
N ARG A 92 -3.00 -22.64 13.74
CA ARG A 92 -2.95 -24.11 13.90
C ARG A 92 -1.67 -24.72 13.32
N VAL A 93 -0.84 -23.94 12.63
CA VAL A 93 0.43 -24.39 12.09
C VAL A 93 1.58 -23.71 12.84
N SER A 94 2.59 -24.48 13.19
CA SER A 94 3.82 -23.93 13.76
C SER A 94 4.49 -22.99 12.75
N ALA A 95 4.66 -21.71 13.09
CA ALA A 95 5.39 -20.75 12.26
C ALA A 95 6.83 -21.21 11.95
N LEU A 96 7.47 -21.93 12.88
CA LEU A 96 8.80 -22.53 12.64
C LEU A 96 8.73 -23.62 11.57
N ALA A 97 7.68 -24.45 11.59
CA ALA A 97 7.47 -25.46 10.57
C ALA A 97 7.20 -24.80 9.21
N VAL A 98 6.42 -23.71 9.16
CA VAL A 98 6.19 -22.93 7.93
C VAL A 98 7.50 -22.39 7.36
N ALA A 99 8.33 -21.76 8.18
CA ALA A 99 9.62 -21.23 7.76
C ALA A 99 10.54 -22.31 7.20
N LYS A 100 10.65 -23.46 7.89
CA LYS A 100 11.46 -24.60 7.42
C LYS A 100 10.90 -25.21 6.14
N ALA A 101 9.58 -25.34 6.04
CA ALA A 101 8.93 -25.90 4.85
C ALA A 101 9.13 -25.00 3.62
N ARG A 102 8.94 -23.67 3.75
CA ARG A 102 9.24 -22.72 2.66
C ARG A 102 10.68 -22.87 2.19
N LEU A 103 11.63 -22.89 3.14
CA LEU A 103 13.05 -23.05 2.82
C LEU A 103 13.36 -24.29 1.97
N THR A 104 12.69 -25.42 2.23
CA THR A 104 12.88 -26.64 1.41
C THR A 104 12.36 -26.54 -0.02
N THR A 105 11.50 -25.55 -0.31
CA THR A 105 10.88 -25.34 -1.63
C THR A 105 11.50 -24.18 -2.41
N MET A 106 12.43 -23.44 -1.79
CA MET A 106 13.11 -22.33 -2.45
C MET A 106 14.08 -22.86 -3.51
N THR A 107 14.14 -22.15 -4.63
CA THR A 107 15.08 -22.43 -5.73
C THR A 107 16.36 -21.61 -5.64
N SER A 108 16.34 -20.54 -4.84
CA SER A 108 17.47 -19.67 -4.57
C SER A 108 17.70 -19.61 -3.05
N PRO A 109 18.95 -19.68 -2.58
CA PRO A 109 19.25 -19.60 -1.16
C PRO A 109 18.97 -18.20 -0.61
N LEU A 110 18.77 -18.09 0.71
CA LEU A 110 18.64 -16.78 1.38
C LEU A 110 20.00 -16.10 1.62
N ASP A 111 21.11 -16.78 1.34
CA ASP A 111 22.37 -16.53 2.02
C ASP A 111 23.20 -15.41 1.37
N GLU A 112 23.60 -14.42 2.17
CA GLU A 112 24.84 -14.39 2.96
C GLU A 112 24.89 -15.26 4.25
N GLU A 113 26.10 -15.71 4.64
CA GLU A 113 26.45 -16.28 5.96
C GLU A 113 25.72 -17.56 6.45
N GLY A 114 25.20 -18.40 5.55
CA GLY A 114 24.59 -19.68 5.92
C GLY A 114 23.27 -19.55 6.68
N THR A 115 22.47 -18.52 6.37
CA THR A 115 21.13 -18.28 6.94
C THR A 115 20.23 -19.51 6.86
N ASP A 116 20.23 -20.22 5.72
CA ASP A 116 19.46 -21.45 5.51
C ASP A 116 19.73 -22.52 6.58
N GLU A 117 21.01 -22.81 6.84
CA GLU A 117 21.42 -23.80 7.84
C GLU A 117 21.06 -23.35 9.26
N LYS A 118 21.14 -22.05 9.55
CA LYS A 118 20.69 -21.51 10.85
C LYS A 118 19.19 -21.72 11.03
N ILE A 119 18.38 -21.53 9.99
CA ILE A 119 16.92 -21.78 10.03
C ILE A 119 16.63 -23.26 10.25
N LYS A 120 17.30 -24.16 9.53
CA LYS A 120 17.14 -25.62 9.71
C LYS A 120 17.39 -26.05 11.16
N ASN A 121 18.38 -25.43 11.79
CA ASN A 121 18.77 -25.70 13.19
C ASN A 121 17.96 -24.93 14.24
N CYS A 122 17.04 -24.03 13.84
CA CYS A 122 16.19 -23.33 14.81
C CYS A 122 15.29 -24.31 15.58
N THR A 123 15.23 -24.12 16.90
CA THR A 123 14.29 -24.80 17.81
C THR A 123 13.14 -23.90 18.25
N ALA A 124 13.32 -22.57 18.17
CA ALA A 124 12.30 -21.56 18.44
C ALA A 124 12.54 -20.30 17.60
N LEU A 125 11.45 -19.60 17.24
CA LEU A 125 11.50 -18.31 16.54
C LEU A 125 11.64 -17.13 17.51
N GLY A 126 12.09 -15.98 17.01
CA GLY A 126 12.17 -14.73 17.78
C GLY A 126 13.26 -14.70 18.85
N ARG A 127 14.17 -15.68 18.85
CA ARG A 127 15.29 -15.78 19.78
C ARG A 127 16.56 -16.14 19.03
N ASN A 128 17.68 -15.53 19.41
CA ASN A 128 18.99 -15.93 18.91
C ASN A 128 19.29 -17.39 19.34
N PRO A 129 20.01 -18.17 18.52
CA PRO A 129 20.65 -17.80 17.26
C PRO A 129 19.76 -17.89 16.01
N CYS A 130 18.45 -18.11 16.15
CA CYS A 130 17.56 -18.22 14.99
C CYS A 130 17.45 -16.87 14.25
N PRO A 131 17.68 -16.82 12.93
CA PRO A 131 17.60 -15.57 12.16
C PRO A 131 16.16 -15.09 11.94
N VAL A 132 15.19 -15.99 12.08
CA VAL A 132 13.76 -15.68 11.96
C VAL A 132 13.29 -14.93 13.21
N LYS A 133 12.69 -13.76 12.99
CA LYS A 133 12.16 -12.89 14.05
C LYS A 133 10.92 -13.52 14.71
N ALA A 134 10.41 -12.85 15.75
CA ALA A 134 9.15 -13.25 16.34
C ALA A 134 8.05 -13.19 15.26
N PRO A 135 7.21 -14.24 15.15
CA PRO A 135 6.14 -14.26 14.16
C PRO A 135 5.11 -13.19 14.47
N GLU A 136 4.55 -12.59 13.43
CA GLU A 136 3.51 -11.58 13.53
C GLU A 136 2.25 -12.08 12.84
N TYR A 137 1.11 -11.89 13.50
CA TYR A 137 -0.19 -12.34 13.02
C TYR A 137 -1.13 -11.16 12.85
N ARG A 138 -1.77 -11.07 11.68
CA ARG A 138 -2.68 -9.98 11.32
C ARG A 138 -3.60 -10.39 10.17
N ASP A 139 -4.88 -10.05 10.26
CA ASP A 139 -5.79 -10.01 9.10
C ASP A 139 -5.30 -9.00 8.06
N LEU A 140 -4.49 -9.46 7.10
CA LEU A 140 -3.92 -8.65 6.02
C LEU A 140 -4.87 -8.64 4.82
N ASN A 141 -5.55 -9.76 4.55
CA ASN A 141 -6.40 -9.90 3.37
C ASN A 141 -7.83 -9.32 3.58
N GLY A 142 -8.26 -9.23 4.84
CA GLY A 142 -9.53 -8.66 5.24
C GLY A 142 -10.70 -9.62 5.43
N ASP A 143 -10.47 -10.92 5.46
CA ASP A 143 -11.47 -11.97 5.67
C ASP A 143 -11.76 -12.24 7.16
N GLY A 144 -11.04 -11.58 8.06
CA GLY A 144 -11.21 -11.71 9.51
C GLY A 144 -10.41 -12.86 10.13
N LYS A 145 -9.54 -13.53 9.36
CA LYS A 145 -8.55 -14.47 9.85
C LYS A 145 -7.17 -13.86 9.71
N ASP A 146 -6.29 -14.19 10.64
CA ASP A 146 -4.92 -13.69 10.55
C ASP A 146 -4.12 -14.43 9.49
N GLU A 147 -3.29 -13.67 8.78
CA GLU A 147 -2.11 -14.15 8.07
C GLU A 147 -0.90 -14.22 9.01
N LEU A 148 0.11 -15.02 8.63
CA LEU A 148 1.42 -15.08 9.28
C LEU A 148 2.44 -14.25 8.50
N LEU A 149 3.06 -13.27 9.15
CA LEU A 149 4.20 -12.52 8.63
C LEU A 149 5.49 -12.92 9.38
N LEU A 150 6.53 -13.24 8.62
CA LEU A 150 7.86 -13.58 9.10
C LEU A 150 8.90 -12.62 8.54
N GLY A 151 9.76 -12.11 9.42
CA GLY A 151 11.01 -11.45 9.03
C GLY A 151 12.19 -12.39 9.25
N ILE A 152 13.08 -12.52 8.27
CA ILE A 152 14.27 -13.38 8.34
C ILE A 152 15.51 -12.52 8.09
N ALA A 153 16.32 -12.34 9.14
CA ALA A 153 17.57 -11.60 8.99
C ALA A 153 18.59 -12.46 8.24
N SER A 154 19.12 -11.92 7.13
CA SER A 154 20.23 -12.52 6.39
C SER A 154 21.38 -11.53 6.33
N GLY A 155 22.55 -11.93 6.82
CA GLY A 155 23.67 -11.02 6.99
C GLY A 155 23.36 -9.78 7.87
N PRO A 156 24.15 -8.71 7.73
CA PRO A 156 24.02 -7.51 8.57
C PRO A 156 22.89 -6.56 8.16
N TYR A 157 22.39 -6.66 6.92
CA TYR A 157 21.54 -5.63 6.32
C TYR A 157 20.24 -6.16 5.72
N PHE A 158 20.20 -7.40 5.25
CA PHE A 158 19.03 -7.93 4.57
C PHE A 158 18.00 -8.48 5.56
N LEU A 159 16.74 -8.25 5.22
CA LEU A 159 15.58 -8.85 5.85
C LEU A 159 14.66 -9.39 4.76
N PHE A 160 14.52 -10.71 4.71
CA PHE A 160 13.48 -11.33 3.90
C PHE A 160 12.14 -11.23 4.64
N LEU A 161 11.10 -10.82 3.94
CA LEU A 161 9.74 -10.70 4.44
C LEU A 161 8.88 -11.73 3.74
N TRP A 162 8.38 -12.70 4.50
CA TRP A 162 7.46 -13.71 4.02
C TRP A 162 6.10 -13.55 4.67
N ALA A 163 5.04 -13.52 3.88
CA ALA A 163 3.67 -13.60 4.40
C ALA A 163 2.97 -14.87 3.91
N PHE A 164 2.15 -15.47 4.76
CA PHE A 164 1.42 -16.69 4.48
C PHE A 164 -0.04 -16.57 4.92
N THR A 165 -0.93 -17.12 4.09
CA THR A 165 -2.34 -17.36 4.44
C THR A 165 -2.64 -18.86 4.42
N VAL A 166 -3.84 -19.26 4.82
CA VAL A 166 -4.36 -20.61 4.56
C VAL A 166 -5.48 -20.51 3.53
N ASN A 167 -5.28 -21.14 2.38
CA ASN A 167 -6.24 -21.17 1.29
C ASN A 167 -6.69 -22.61 1.03
N HIS A 168 -7.98 -22.90 1.18
CA HIS A 168 -8.56 -24.24 1.05
C HIS A 168 -7.78 -25.31 1.84
N GLY A 169 -7.44 -24.98 3.08
CA GLY A 169 -6.69 -25.79 4.01
C GLY A 169 -5.21 -25.98 3.66
N GLN A 170 -4.64 -25.19 2.76
CA GLN A 170 -3.20 -25.21 2.43
C GLN A 170 -2.53 -23.90 2.80
N VAL A 171 -1.42 -23.98 3.51
CA VAL A 171 -0.55 -22.82 3.75
C VAL A 171 -0.01 -22.35 2.40
N THR A 172 -0.23 -21.08 2.09
CA THR A 172 0.11 -20.45 0.81
C THR A 172 0.95 -19.22 1.09
N LEU A 173 2.11 -19.12 0.45
CA LEU A 173 2.93 -17.91 0.44
C LEU A 173 2.19 -16.84 -0.38
N ILE A 174 2.09 -15.63 0.17
CA ILE A 174 1.41 -14.49 -0.47
C ILE A 174 2.28 -13.23 -0.53
N MET A 175 3.50 -13.27 0.02
CA MET A 175 4.51 -12.21 -0.09
C MET A 175 5.89 -12.83 0.08
N ASP A 176 6.84 -12.46 -0.78
CA ASP A 176 8.25 -12.87 -0.67
C ASP A 176 9.14 -11.72 -1.14
N GLU A 177 9.61 -10.92 -0.20
CA GLU A 177 10.34 -9.68 -0.48
C GLU A 177 11.69 -9.69 0.22
N ALA A 178 12.73 -9.20 -0.46
CA ALA A 178 14.08 -9.11 0.09
C ALA A 178 14.48 -7.63 0.24
N GLU A 179 14.46 -7.14 1.48
CA GLU A 179 14.57 -5.71 1.78
C GLU A 179 15.85 -5.40 2.56
N ARG A 180 16.27 -4.13 2.55
CA ARG A 180 17.30 -3.57 3.45
C ARG A 180 16.67 -2.50 4.34
N PRO A 181 15.75 -2.89 5.24
CA PRO A 181 15.01 -1.93 6.03
C PRO A 181 15.90 -1.24 7.07
N ARG A 182 15.55 -0.03 7.44
CA ARG A 182 15.82 0.53 8.78
C ARG A 182 14.64 0.28 9.73
N SER A 183 13.42 0.09 9.20
CA SER A 183 12.26 -0.29 9.99
C SER A 183 11.21 -1.02 9.16
N VAL A 184 10.54 -2.00 9.76
CA VAL A 184 9.32 -2.62 9.23
C VAL A 184 8.17 -2.38 10.20
N LYS A 185 7.03 -1.92 9.70
CA LYS A 185 5.85 -1.56 10.50
C LYS A 185 4.58 -2.18 9.90
N LEU A 186 3.60 -2.44 10.76
CA LEU A 186 2.22 -2.77 10.35
C LEU A 186 1.31 -1.58 10.60
N SER A 187 0.50 -1.20 9.62
CA SER A 187 -0.51 -0.15 9.74
C SER A 187 -1.83 -0.65 9.15
N GLY A 188 -2.77 -1.03 10.02
CA GLY A 188 -3.98 -1.73 9.57
C GLY A 188 -3.61 -3.05 8.91
N ARG A 189 -3.81 -3.12 7.59
CA ARG A 189 -3.52 -4.29 6.73
C ARG A 189 -2.24 -4.15 5.90
N ASP A 190 -1.59 -2.98 5.99
CA ASP A 190 -0.43 -2.67 5.18
C ASP A 190 0.87 -3.02 5.92
N VAL A 191 1.81 -3.63 5.20
CA VAL A 191 3.20 -3.78 5.62
C VAL A 191 3.99 -2.61 5.06
N ILE A 192 4.57 -1.80 5.94
CA ILE A 192 5.35 -0.61 5.57
C ILE A 192 6.82 -0.88 5.83
N VAL A 193 7.61 -0.83 4.77
CA VAL A 193 9.07 -0.96 4.83
C VAL A 193 9.67 0.42 4.62
N GLN A 194 10.57 0.81 5.51
CA GLN A 194 11.36 2.02 5.35
C GLN A 194 12.83 1.64 5.22
N GLU A 195 13.46 2.06 4.13
CA GLU A 195 14.85 1.78 3.77
C GLU A 195 15.64 3.10 3.68
N PRO A 196 16.93 3.12 4.02
CA PRO A 196 17.76 4.31 3.80
C PRO A 196 18.00 4.55 2.30
N ALA A 197 17.85 5.79 1.87
CA ALA A 197 18.27 6.27 0.55
C ALA A 197 19.35 7.36 0.69
N ASP A 198 19.77 7.93 -0.43
CA ASP A 198 20.82 8.97 -0.44
C ASP A 198 20.25 10.37 -0.12
N ARG A 199 21.14 11.31 0.22
CA ARG A 199 20.85 12.76 0.38
C ARG A 199 19.77 13.11 1.40
N GLY A 200 19.67 12.33 2.47
CA GLY A 200 18.73 12.60 3.57
C GLY A 200 17.29 12.19 3.26
N TYR A 201 17.11 11.23 2.35
CA TYR A 201 15.83 10.58 2.09
C TYR A 201 15.86 9.12 2.55
N ASP A 202 14.69 8.61 2.89
CA ASP A 202 14.40 7.19 3.00
C ASP A 202 13.50 6.79 1.83
N ILE A 203 13.56 5.53 1.41
CA ILE A 203 12.53 4.92 0.57
C ILE A 203 11.44 4.36 1.51
N ARG A 204 10.18 4.63 1.18
CA ARG A 204 9.01 4.01 1.81
C ARG A 204 8.32 3.11 0.79
N ARG A 205 8.27 1.81 1.11
CA ARG A 205 7.47 0.82 0.40
C ARG A 205 6.25 0.44 1.22
N VAL A 206 5.11 0.28 0.56
CA VAL A 206 3.87 -0.18 1.19
C VAL A 206 3.35 -1.38 0.44
N TYR A 207 3.29 -2.52 1.11
CA TYR A 207 2.67 -3.74 0.59
C TYR A 207 1.26 -3.85 1.13
N SER A 208 0.30 -4.04 0.23
CA SER A 208 -1.12 -4.15 0.53
C SER A 208 -1.70 -5.38 -0.17
N TRP A 209 -2.77 -5.93 0.40
CA TRP A 209 -3.48 -7.04 -0.22
C TRP A 209 -4.09 -6.64 -1.57
N ASP A 210 -3.72 -7.38 -2.62
CA ASP A 210 -4.36 -7.36 -3.91
C ASP A 210 -5.35 -8.52 -4.02
N LYS A 211 -6.64 -8.19 -4.07
CA LYS A 211 -7.72 -9.18 -4.18
C LYS A 211 -7.70 -9.96 -5.49
N ARG A 212 -7.12 -9.41 -6.56
CA ARG A 212 -7.08 -10.05 -7.88
C ARG A 212 -5.97 -11.08 -7.95
N GLU A 213 -4.80 -10.69 -7.46
CA GLU A 213 -3.61 -11.55 -7.47
C GLU A 213 -3.56 -12.50 -6.27
N HIS A 214 -4.41 -12.29 -5.26
CA HIS A 214 -4.39 -13.03 -3.99
C HIS A 214 -3.03 -12.97 -3.28
N ALA A 215 -2.35 -11.83 -3.41
CA ALA A 215 -1.00 -11.58 -2.90
C ALA A 215 -0.92 -10.23 -2.19
N MET A 216 0.10 -10.06 -1.34
CA MET A 216 0.52 -8.74 -0.87
C MET A 216 1.47 -8.15 -1.91
N ASN A 217 1.03 -7.11 -2.61
CA ASN A 217 1.81 -6.47 -3.67
C ASN A 217 2.26 -5.06 -3.23
N GLU A 218 3.39 -4.61 -3.79
CA GLU A 218 3.82 -3.23 -3.62
C GLU A 218 2.78 -2.27 -4.23
N ARG A 219 2.13 -1.49 -3.36
CA ARG A 219 1.15 -0.47 -3.74
C ARG A 219 1.78 0.91 -3.85
N THR A 220 2.88 1.14 -3.13
CA THR A 220 3.53 2.45 -3.07
C THR A 220 5.03 2.26 -2.95
N PHE A 221 5.75 3.02 -3.77
CA PHE A 221 7.19 3.22 -3.71
C PHE A 221 7.44 4.73 -3.80
N GLU A 222 8.08 5.31 -2.79
CA GLU A 222 8.34 6.75 -2.76
C GLU A 222 9.57 7.11 -1.94
N TYR A 223 10.16 8.26 -2.26
CA TYR A 223 11.18 8.90 -1.45
C TYR A 223 10.52 9.83 -0.44
N VAL A 224 10.85 9.65 0.83
CA VAL A 224 10.39 10.48 1.95
C VAL A 224 11.58 11.11 2.64
N GLU A 225 11.46 12.35 3.10
CA GLU A 225 12.54 12.99 3.86
C GLU A 225 12.86 12.12 5.09
N SER A 226 14.15 11.80 5.28
CA SER A 226 14.58 11.01 6.43
C SER A 226 14.21 11.76 7.70
N SER A 227 13.50 11.09 8.59
CA SER A 227 13.25 11.63 9.93
C SER A 227 14.59 11.89 10.62
N ARG A 228 14.82 13.14 11.05
CA ARG A 228 16.00 13.52 11.85
C ARG A 228 15.99 12.67 13.12
N LYS A 229 17.13 12.03 13.41
CA LYS A 229 17.34 11.27 14.65
C LYS A 229 17.41 12.20 15.85
#